data_AF-A0A959P4P4-F1
#
_entry.id   AF-A0A959P4P4-F1
#
_cell.length_a   1.000
_cell.length_b   1.000
_cell.length_c   1.000
_cell.angle_alpha   90.00
_cell.angle_beta   90.00
_cell.angle_gamma   90.00
#
_symmetry.space_group_name_H-M   'P 1'
#
loop_
_entity.id
_entity.type
_entity.pdbx_description
1 polymer ?
#
loop_
_entity_poly.entity_id
_entity_poly.type
_entity_poly.pdbx_seq_one_letter_code
_entity_poly.pdbx_strand_id
1 'polypeptide(L)'
;YNKDVVQGLVGYGTIYANIAILDATYKITTKHSLRLEVQGLWTKDQADQGDWLMALLEYQWAPHMFVALTNQWNYGNKHVEDRLHYPSITVGYIHNATRVTLGYGRQRAGIFCVGGICRNVPASNGVSLSITTSF
;
A
#
# COMPACT_ATOMS: atom_id res chain seq x y z
N TYR A 1 -5.24 -11.86 13.02
CA TYR A 1 -4.89 -13.07 12.27
C TYR A 1 -3.98 -13.97 13.12
N ASN A 2 -3.94 -15.28 12.87
CA ASN A 2 -3.00 -16.18 13.53
C ASN A 2 -1.65 -16.14 12.79
N LYS A 3 -0.63 -15.53 13.42
CA LYS A 3 0.68 -15.31 12.80
C LYS A 3 1.42 -16.62 12.57
N ASP A 4 1.27 -17.56 13.48
CA ASP A 4 1.95 -18.86 13.44
C ASP A 4 1.48 -19.70 12.24
N VAL A 5 0.18 -19.67 11.94
CA VAL A 5 -0.38 -20.40 10.78
C VAL A 5 -0.06 -19.70 9.45
N VAL A 6 -0.14 -18.37 9.40
CA VAL A 6 0.05 -17.61 8.14
C VAL A 6 1.52 -17.50 7.76
N GLN A 7 2.43 -17.45 8.74
CA GLN A 7 3.87 -17.24 8.51
C GLN A 7 4.70 -18.50 8.76
N GLY A 8 4.10 -19.60 9.22
CA GLY A 8 4.81 -20.83 9.57
C GLY A 8 5.77 -20.66 10.76
N LEU A 9 5.51 -19.67 11.63
CA LEU A 9 6.30 -19.38 12.82
C LEU A 9 5.68 -20.07 14.04
N VAL A 10 6.46 -20.19 15.13
CA VAL A 10 5.99 -20.82 16.37
C VAL A 10 6.15 -19.82 17.51
N GLY A 11 5.08 -19.54 18.26
CA GLY A 11 5.13 -18.79 19.51
C GLY A 11 4.70 -17.32 19.45
N TYR A 12 4.17 -16.84 18.31
CA TYR A 12 3.62 -15.47 18.21
C TYR A 12 2.10 -15.43 18.45
N GLY A 13 1.39 -16.55 18.25
CA GLY A 13 -0.04 -16.66 18.56
C GLY A 13 -0.97 -15.83 17.66
N THR A 14 -2.16 -15.51 18.19
CA THR A 14 -3.20 -14.76 17.46
C THR A 14 -3.07 -13.26 17.71
N ILE A 15 -2.80 -12.51 16.65
CA ILE A 15 -2.77 -11.05 16.67
C ILE A 15 -4.17 -10.52 16.41
N TYR A 16 -4.69 -9.68 17.29
CA TYR A 16 -5.93 -8.96 17.07
C TYR A 16 -5.60 -7.58 16.48
N ALA A 17 -6.12 -7.30 15.28
CA ALA A 17 -5.93 -6.03 14.61
C ALA A 17 -7.29 -5.53 14.12
N ASN A 18 -7.58 -4.25 14.33
CA ASN A 18 -8.72 -3.56 13.78
C ASN A 18 -8.22 -2.66 12.65
N ILE A 19 -8.88 -2.69 11.50
CA ILE A 19 -8.57 -1.82 10.37
C ILE A 19 -9.80 -0.97 10.04
N ALA A 20 -9.57 0.32 9.81
CA ALA A 20 -10.56 1.23 9.25
C ALA A 20 -10.01 1.82 7.95
N ILE A 21 -10.86 1.91 6.93
CA ILE A 21 -10.52 2.43 5.61
C ILE A 21 -11.54 3.50 5.27
N LEU A 22 -11.05 4.69 4.94
CA LEU A 22 -11.82 5.78 4.36
C LEU A 22 -11.34 5.97 2.93
N ASP A 23 -12.22 5.80 1.96
CA ASP A 23 -11.95 6.05 0.54
C ASP A 23 -12.96 7.08 0.04
N ALA A 24 -12.44 8.19 -0.48
CA ALA A 24 -13.22 9.29 -1.03
C ALA A 24 -12.71 9.63 -2.42
N THR A 25 -13.60 9.69 -3.40
CA THR A 25 -13.28 10.13 -4.76
C THR A 25 -14.11 11.36 -5.11
N TYR A 26 -13.44 12.45 -5.43
CA TYR A 26 -14.03 13.71 -5.88
C TYR A 26 -13.80 13.92 -7.37
N LYS A 27 -14.89 14.08 -8.13
CA LYS A 27 -14.84 14.37 -9.58
C LYS A 27 -14.88 15.88 -9.78
N ILE A 28 -13.77 16.46 -10.22
CA ILE A 28 -13.64 17.90 -10.51
C ILE A 28 -14.30 18.20 -11.87
N THR A 29 -14.05 17.35 -12.86
CA THR A 29 -14.62 17.44 -14.20
C THR A 29 -14.74 16.03 -14.77
N THR A 30 -15.45 15.85 -15.89
CA THR A 30 -15.56 14.55 -16.58
C THR A 30 -14.21 13.89 -16.88
N LYS A 31 -13.13 14.69 -17.01
CA LYS A 31 -11.77 14.20 -17.29
C LYS A 31 -10.83 14.24 -16.08
N HIS A 32 -11.22 14.85 -14.97
CA HIS A 32 -10.34 15.09 -13.82
C HIS A 32 -11.01 14.60 -12.53
N SER A 33 -10.38 13.65 -11.87
CA SER A 33 -10.82 13.17 -10.56
C SER A 33 -9.66 13.07 -9.59
N LEU A 34 -9.96 13.31 -8.32
CA LEU A 34 -9.06 13.17 -7.21
C LEU A 34 -9.61 12.06 -6.30
N ARG A 35 -8.76 11.13 -5.90
CA ARG A 35 -9.08 10.08 -4.94
C ARG A 35 -8.16 10.23 -3.74
N LEU A 36 -8.75 10.17 -2.55
CA LEU A 36 -8.07 10.19 -1.27
C LEU A 36 -8.48 8.94 -0.53
N GLU A 37 -7.50 8.16 -0.11
CA GLU A 37 -7.72 6.97 0.69
C GLU A 37 -6.84 7.04 1.95
N VAL A 38 -7.44 6.81 3.11
CA VAL A 38 -6.76 6.78 4.40
C VAL A 38 -7.11 5.47 5.08
N GLN A 39 -6.09 4.70 5.43
CA GLN A 39 -6.23 3.43 6.14
C GLN A 39 -5.54 3.53 7.49
N GLY A 40 -6.26 3.23 8.57
CA GLY A 40 -5.71 3.08 9.91
C GLY A 40 -5.81 1.63 10.35
N LEU A 41 -4.72 1.08 10.87
CA LEU A 41 -4.69 -0.24 11.48
C LEU A 41 -4.17 -0.12 12.90
N TRP A 42 -4.94 -0.67 13.84
CA TRP A 42 -4.62 -0.67 15.27
C TRP A 42 -4.50 -2.09 15.77
N THR A 43 -3.40 -2.43 16.43
CA THR A 43 -3.18 -3.76 17.00
C THR A 43 -3.43 -3.76 18.50
N LYS A 44 -4.18 -4.75 18.99
CA LYS A 44 -4.35 -4.97 20.43
C LYS A 44 -3.00 -5.45 21.01
N ASP A 45 -2.61 -4.88 22.14
CA ASP A 45 -1.36 -5.19 22.87
C ASP A 45 -0.05 -4.87 22.13
N GLN A 46 -0.10 -4.00 21.10
CA GLN A 46 1.06 -3.65 20.25
C GLN A 46 1.79 -4.91 19.75
N ALA A 47 1.01 -5.95 19.42
CA ALA A 47 1.55 -7.17 18.87
C ALA A 47 2.06 -6.91 17.44
N ASP A 48 3.22 -7.49 17.12
CA ASP A 48 3.94 -7.32 15.85
C ASP A 48 4.52 -5.89 15.67
N GLN A 49 4.31 -5.24 14.52
CA GLN A 49 4.94 -3.95 14.21
C GLN A 49 4.20 -2.73 14.78
N GLY A 50 3.11 -2.93 15.54
CA GLY A 50 2.31 -1.86 16.15
C GLY A 50 1.27 -1.24 15.21
N ASP A 51 0.79 -0.05 15.58
CA ASP A 51 -0.22 0.69 14.82
C ASP A 51 0.35 1.33 13.56
N TRP A 52 -0.46 1.31 12.50
CA TRP A 52 -0.07 1.71 11.16
C TRP A 52 -1.11 2.66 10.55
N LEU A 53 -0.63 3.65 9.81
CA LEU A 53 -1.43 4.60 9.06
C LEU A 53 -0.93 4.64 7.62
N MET A 54 -1.83 4.58 6.66
CA MET A 54 -1.53 4.85 5.26
C MET A 54 -2.44 5.93 4.74
N ALA A 55 -1.85 6.80 3.93
CA ALA A 55 -2.57 7.79 3.15
C ALA A 55 -2.15 7.64 1.69
N LEU A 56 -3.14 7.73 0.81
CA LEU A 56 -3.00 7.68 -0.64
C LEU A 56 -3.77 8.86 -1.23
N LEU A 57 -3.09 9.62 -2.08
CA LEU A 57 -3.66 10.70 -2.87
C LEU A 57 -3.40 10.38 -4.34
N GLU A 58 -4.45 10.14 -5.09
CA GLU A 58 -4.39 9.82 -6.50
C GLU A 58 -5.12 10.88 -7.31
N TYR A 59 -4.42 11.46 -8.28
CA TYR A 59 -4.99 12.36 -9.26
C TYR A 59 -5.06 11.66 -10.62
N GLN A 60 -6.26 11.59 -11.16
CA GLN A 60 -6.55 10.96 -12.44
C GLN A 60 -6.89 12.04 -13.46
N TRP A 61 -6.16 12.04 -14.57
CA TRP A 61 -6.46 12.81 -15.77
C TRP A 61 -6.83 11.86 -16.91
N ALA A 62 -8.13 11.63 -17.05
CA ALA A 62 -8.66 10.73 -18.07
C ALA A 62 -8.52 11.30 -19.51
N PRO A 63 -8.33 10.43 -20.51
CA PRO A 63 -8.07 8.98 -20.41
C PRO A 63 -6.59 8.61 -20.24
N HIS A 64 -5.68 9.59 -20.23
CA HIS A 64 -4.27 9.33 -20.55
C HIS A 64 -3.36 9.14 -19.35
N MET A 65 -3.62 9.77 -18.20
CA MET A 65 -2.63 9.85 -17.12
C MET A 65 -3.22 9.71 -15.73
N PHE A 66 -2.42 9.15 -14.83
CA PHE A 66 -2.67 9.20 -13.40
C PHE A 66 -1.36 9.37 -12.63
N VAL A 67 -1.48 10.01 -11.46
CA VAL A 67 -0.38 10.19 -10.52
C VAL A 67 -0.90 9.85 -9.14
N ALA A 68 -0.27 8.90 -8.48
CA ALA A 68 -0.59 8.47 -7.12
C ALA A 68 0.61 8.73 -6.20
N LEU A 69 0.33 9.35 -5.06
CA LEU A 69 1.26 9.53 -3.96
C LEU A 69 0.74 8.70 -2.80
N THR A 70 1.60 7.90 -2.20
CA THR A 70 1.23 7.04 -1.09
C THR A 70 2.27 7.17 0.00
N ASN A 71 1.85 7.29 1.24
CA ASN A 71 2.76 7.27 2.38
C ASN A 71 2.19 6.33 3.43
N GLN A 72 3.01 5.38 3.86
CA GLN A 72 2.69 4.50 4.97
C GLN A 72 3.57 4.86 6.16
N TRP A 73 3.01 4.86 7.36
CA TRP A 73 3.69 5.22 8.57
C TRP A 73 3.33 4.25 9.69
N ASN A 74 4.37 3.67 10.29
CA ASN A 74 4.22 2.70 11.36
C ASN A 74 4.44 3.33 12.75
N TYR A 75 3.52 4.20 13.16
CA TYR A 75 3.70 5.06 14.33
C TYR A 75 3.61 4.32 15.67
N GLY A 76 2.84 3.23 15.74
CA GLY A 76 2.61 2.48 16.97
C GLY A 76 3.72 1.50 17.34
N ASN A 77 4.86 1.54 16.65
CA ASN A 77 5.99 0.68 16.95
C ASN A 77 6.62 1.01 18.33
N LYS A 78 6.95 -0.04 19.10
CA LYS A 78 7.59 0.03 20.42
C LYS A 78 8.99 0.64 20.35
N HIS A 79 9.71 0.40 19.26
CA HIS A 79 11.01 1.02 18.99
C HIS A 79 10.81 2.27 18.14
N VAL A 80 11.24 3.42 18.67
CA VAL A 80 11.10 4.71 17.97
C VAL A 80 11.85 4.71 16.64
N GLU A 81 12.96 3.97 16.57
CA GLU A 81 13.80 3.81 15.38
C GLU A 81 13.08 3.10 14.23
N ASP A 82 12.06 2.27 14.55
CA ASP A 82 11.31 1.49 13.58
C ASP A 82 9.97 2.16 13.17
N ARG A 83 9.74 3.41 13.58
CA ARG A 83 8.59 4.23 13.15
C ARG A 83 8.83 4.84 11.78
N LEU A 84 9.07 3.97 10.80
CA LEU A 84 9.51 4.37 9.48
C LEU A 84 8.36 4.88 8.61
N HIS A 85 8.68 5.88 7.79
CA HIS A 85 7.83 6.33 6.68
C HIS A 85 8.21 5.62 5.38
N TYR A 86 7.20 5.26 4.61
CA TYR A 86 7.30 4.57 3.33
C TYR A 86 6.59 5.41 2.26
N PRO A 87 7.20 6.52 1.83
CA PRO A 87 6.67 7.30 0.72
C PRO A 87 6.95 6.59 -0.60
N SER A 88 5.95 6.57 -1.47
CA SER A 88 6.09 6.19 -2.88
C SER A 88 5.22 7.05 -3.77
N ILE A 89 5.74 7.28 -4.98
CA ILE A 89 5.05 7.95 -6.07
C ILE A 89 4.90 6.94 -7.22
N THR A 90 3.74 6.93 -7.84
CA THR A 90 3.46 6.14 -9.03
C THR A 90 2.82 7.02 -10.08
N VAL A 91 3.36 7.01 -11.28
CA VAL A 91 2.83 7.71 -12.44
C VAL A 91 2.50 6.66 -13.49
N GLY A 92 1.34 6.75 -14.11
CA GLY A 92 1.05 5.91 -15.26
C GLY A 92 0.43 6.67 -16.41
N TYR A 93 0.78 6.22 -17.60
CA TYR A 93 0.29 6.70 -18.87
C TYR A 93 -0.45 5.56 -19.59
N ILE A 94 -1.64 5.85 -20.10
CA ILE A 94 -2.50 4.91 -20.78
C ILE A 94 -2.76 5.45 -22.18
N HIS A 95 -2.49 4.61 -23.18
CA HIS A 95 -2.78 4.92 -24.57
C HIS A 95 -3.36 3.68 -25.24
N ASN A 96 -4.63 3.75 -25.62
CA ASN A 96 -5.42 2.63 -26.14
C ASN A 96 -5.34 1.41 -25.19
N ALA A 97 -4.80 0.30 -25.67
CA ALA A 97 -4.67 -0.93 -24.89
C ALA A 97 -3.32 -1.07 -24.16
N THR A 98 -2.45 -0.07 -24.24
CA THR A 98 -1.13 -0.07 -23.59
C THR A 98 -1.13 0.84 -22.37
N ARG A 99 -0.72 0.30 -21.22
CA ARG A 99 -0.47 1.00 -19.97
C ARG A 99 1.01 0.92 -19.62
N VAL A 100 1.63 2.08 -19.42
CA VAL A 100 3.00 2.20 -18.89
C VAL A 100 2.90 2.83 -17.51
N THR A 101 3.44 2.16 -16.50
CA THR A 101 3.43 2.64 -15.11
C THR A 101 4.86 2.69 -14.58
N LEU A 102 5.27 3.84 -14.08
CA LEU A 102 6.54 4.08 -13.42
C LEU A 102 6.28 4.37 -11.94
N GLY A 103 6.90 3.60 -11.06
CA GLY A 103 6.85 3.79 -9.62
C GLY A 103 8.24 4.08 -9.07
N TYR A 104 8.31 4.93 -8.06
CA TYR A 104 9.51 5.13 -7.26
C TYR A 104 9.13 5.27 -5.79
N GLY A 105 9.84 4.57 -4.92
CA GLY A 105 9.71 4.76 -3.49
C GLY A 105 10.15 3.58 -2.67
N ARG A 106 9.78 3.64 -1.40
CA ARG A 106 10.12 2.63 -0.40
C ARG A 106 8.96 1.65 -0.23
N GLN A 107 9.18 0.40 -0.64
CA GLN A 107 8.25 -0.69 -0.40
C GLN A 107 8.46 -1.25 1.01
N ARG A 108 7.37 -1.35 1.79
CA ARG A 108 7.38 -2.02 3.09
C ARG A 108 7.50 -3.54 2.91
N ALA A 109 8.38 -4.17 3.71
CA ALA A 109 8.43 -5.62 3.78
C ALA A 109 7.14 -6.18 4.36
N GLY A 110 6.63 -7.27 3.79
CA GLY A 110 5.44 -7.91 4.32
C GLY A 110 5.04 -9.13 3.51
N ILE A 111 4.03 -9.84 4.01
CA ILE A 111 3.47 -10.98 3.31
C ILE A 111 2.26 -10.52 2.52
N PHE A 112 2.27 -10.78 1.22
CA PHE A 112 1.17 -10.47 0.32
C PHE A 112 0.45 -11.75 -0.05
N CYS A 113 -0.81 -11.89 0.37
CA CYS A 113 -1.62 -13.08 0.12
C CYS A 113 -2.76 -12.75 -0.85
N VAL A 114 -2.86 -13.48 -1.97
CA VAL A 114 -3.97 -13.40 -2.92
C VAL A 114 -4.38 -14.81 -3.32
N GLY A 115 -5.68 -15.11 -3.24
CA GLY A 115 -6.22 -16.40 -3.67
C GLY A 115 -5.66 -17.61 -2.90
N GLY A 116 -5.26 -17.45 -1.64
CA GLY A 116 -4.71 -18.52 -0.80
C GLY A 116 -3.19 -18.75 -0.94
N ILE A 117 -2.51 -18.03 -1.84
CA ILE A 117 -1.05 -18.07 -1.96
C ILE A 117 -0.45 -16.83 -1.30
N CYS A 118 0.44 -17.04 -0.34
CA CYS A 118 1.17 -15.99 0.36
C CYS A 118 2.62 -15.93 -0.12
N ARG A 119 3.07 -14.76 -0.56
CA ARG A 119 4.48 -14.50 -0.92
C ARG A 119 5.09 -13.46 0.00
N ASN A 120 6.35 -13.67 0.39
CA ASN A 120 7.10 -12.67 1.15
C ASN A 120 7.64 -11.59 0.20
N VAL A 121 7.26 -10.35 0.43
CA VAL A 121 7.74 -9.18 -0.32
C VAL A 121 8.84 -8.53 0.52
N PRO A 122 10.11 -8.51 0.04
CA PRO A 122 11.19 -7.88 0.78
C PRO A 122 11.03 -6.36 0.79
N ALA A 123 11.60 -5.70 1.80
CA ALA A 123 11.71 -4.25 1.78
C ALA A 123 12.64 -3.85 0.64
N SER A 124 12.17 -2.98 -0.25
CA SER A 124 12.96 -2.48 -1.36
C SER A 124 12.82 -0.97 -1.48
N ASN A 125 13.89 -0.33 -1.92
CA ASN A 125 13.90 1.05 -2.34
C ASN A 125 14.32 1.05 -3.79
N GLY A 126 13.47 1.51 -4.69
CA GLY A 126 13.82 1.44 -6.09
C GLY A 126 12.80 2.06 -7.03
N VAL A 127 13.16 1.99 -8.30
CA VAL A 127 12.32 2.37 -9.43
C VAL A 127 11.72 1.09 -10.01
N SER A 128 10.41 1.09 -10.24
CA SER A 128 9.70 0.01 -10.91
C SER A 128 9.10 0.52 -12.21
N LEU A 129 9.40 -0.12 -13.33
CA LEU A 129 8.75 0.12 -14.61
C LEU A 129 7.89 -1.09 -14.97
N SER A 130 6.61 -0.87 -15.26
CA SER A 130 5.67 -1.89 -15.70
C SER A 130 5.00 -1.45 -16.99
N ILE A 131 5.07 -2.30 -18.01
CA ILE A 131 4.42 -2.11 -19.30
C ILE A 131 3.44 -3.27 -19.46
N THR A 132 2.17 -2.96 -19.69
CA THR A 132 1.11 -3.95 -19.90
C THR A 132 0.34 -3.56 -21.13
N THR A 133 0.23 -4.46 -22.09
CA THR A 133 -0.57 -4.29 -23.30
C THR A 133 -1.56 -5.43 -23.40
N SER A 134 -2.82 -5.10 -23.69
CA SER A 134 -3.86 -6.08 -23.99
C SER A 134 -4.17 -6.07 -25.50
N PHE A 135 -4.54 -7.22 -26.05
CA PHE A 135 -4.85 -7.44 -27.47
C PHE A 135 -6.27 -7.95 -27.67
#